data_AF-A0A2P4Z8L2-F1
#
_entry.id   AF-A0A2P4Z8L2-F1
#
_cell.length_a   1.000
_cell.length_b   1.000
_cell.length_c   1.000
_cell.angle_alpha   90.00
_cell.angle_beta   90.00
_cell.angle_gamma   90.00
#
_symmetry.space_group_name_H-M   'P 1'
#
loop_
_entity.id
_entity.type
_entity.pdbx_description
1 polymer ?
#
loop_
_entity_poly.entity_id
_entity_poly.type
_entity_poly.pdbx_seq_one_letter_code
_entity_poly.pdbx_strand_id
1 'polypeptide(L)'
;MNRLVAVLHFLTGLYLPLFTTPILSSQTTKMDVLETNKAFEDVGGEYQFMGTLVVHRDDGGIPRIFESSLYDTIRVQARASFSQVLIPVSAYMPLFPSSYSRAPDPLPSNIFVKQPSLISYDRYHQEPQTNCIADGVLREAANLRASSTKPTFQYC
;
A
#
# COMPACT_ATOMS: atom_id res chain seq x y z
N MET A 1 -3.26 -4.63 -19.04
CA MET A 1 -2.72 -3.50 -19.81
C MET A 1 -1.38 -3.09 -19.19
N ASN A 2 -0.33 -3.26 -19.99
CA ASN A 2 1.07 -2.80 -19.91
C ASN A 2 1.76 -2.67 -18.53
N ARG A 3 2.65 -3.64 -18.25
CA ARG A 3 3.72 -3.62 -17.25
C ARG A 3 5.07 -3.31 -17.94
N LEU A 4 5.99 -2.62 -17.26
CA LEU A 4 7.45 -2.60 -17.47
C LEU A 4 8.07 -2.74 -16.06
N VAL A 5 8.82 -3.76 -15.63
CA VAL A 5 9.99 -4.53 -16.12
C VAL A 5 11.34 -3.82 -15.88
N ALA A 6 12.13 -4.38 -14.96
CA ALA A 6 13.58 -4.29 -14.95
C ALA A 6 14.15 -5.72 -14.91
N VAL A 7 15.01 -6.03 -15.89
CA VAL A 7 15.73 -7.30 -16.10
C VAL A 7 17.22 -7.02 -15.91
N LEU A 8 17.92 -7.89 -15.18
CA LEU A 8 19.38 -7.94 -15.17
C LEU A 8 19.81 -9.39 -15.45
N HIS A 9 20.49 -9.60 -16.58
CA HIS A 9 21.07 -10.89 -17.03
C HIS A 9 22.59 -10.91 -16.82
N PHE A 10 23.15 -12.10 -16.52
CA PHE A 10 24.29 -12.78 -17.18
C PHE A 10 24.60 -14.08 -16.40
N LEU A 11 24.19 -15.28 -16.86
CA LEU A 11 24.94 -16.37 -17.55
C LEU A 11 26.18 -16.90 -16.79
N THR A 12 26.53 -18.19 -16.62
CA THR A 12 26.08 -19.54 -17.04
C THR A 12 26.94 -20.56 -16.27
N GLY A 13 26.46 -21.78 -16.02
CA GLY A 13 27.31 -22.91 -15.61
C GLY A 13 26.52 -24.19 -15.32
N LEU A 14 26.52 -25.12 -16.28
CA LEU A 14 25.93 -26.47 -16.20
C LEU A 14 26.59 -27.33 -15.11
N TYR A 15 25.80 -28.10 -14.35
CA TYR A 15 25.90 -29.57 -14.14
C TYR A 15 24.85 -30.00 -13.09
N LEU A 16 23.99 -30.96 -13.46
CA LEU A 16 23.20 -31.82 -12.55
C LEU A 16 23.72 -33.26 -12.74
N PRO A 17 23.43 -34.26 -11.87
CA PRO A 17 22.35 -34.29 -10.87
C PRO A 17 22.79 -34.87 -9.51
N LEU A 18 21.91 -34.83 -8.50
CA LEU A 18 21.59 -35.97 -7.62
C LEU A 18 20.54 -35.58 -6.57
N PHE A 19 19.63 -36.53 -6.34
CA PHE A 19 18.51 -36.54 -5.41
C PHE A 19 18.64 -35.60 -4.21
N THR A 20 17.75 -34.60 -4.15
CA THR A 20 17.39 -33.96 -2.89
C THR A 20 15.88 -34.00 -2.80
N THR A 21 15.38 -34.57 -1.71
CA THR A 21 13.97 -34.55 -1.31
C THR A 21 13.40 -33.14 -1.44
N PRO A 22 12.11 -32.96 -1.72
CA PRO A 22 11.49 -31.65 -1.54
C PRO A 22 11.51 -31.35 -0.04
N ILE A 23 12.58 -30.70 0.42
CA ILE A 23 12.53 -29.88 1.62
C ILE A 23 11.42 -28.89 1.29
N LEU A 24 10.32 -28.98 2.01
CA LEU A 24 9.28 -27.98 2.04
C LEU A 24 9.98 -26.68 2.45
N SER A 25 10.53 -25.94 1.49
CA SER A 25 11.12 -24.65 1.77
C SER A 25 9.96 -23.85 2.31
N SER A 26 9.97 -23.52 3.60
CA SER A 26 9.08 -22.53 4.13
C SER A 26 9.43 -21.23 3.41
N GLN A 27 8.81 -21.00 2.26
CA GLN A 27 8.93 -19.76 1.52
C GLN A 27 8.42 -18.70 2.48
N THR A 28 9.36 -18.03 3.12
CA THR A 28 9.06 -16.91 3.98
C THR A 28 8.78 -15.79 2.99
N THR A 29 7.52 -15.63 2.60
CA THR A 29 7.10 -14.57 1.69
C THR A 29 7.62 -13.26 2.25
N LYS A 30 8.38 -12.53 1.45
CA LYS A 30 8.97 -11.27 1.89
C LYS A 30 7.84 -10.28 2.04
N MET A 31 7.55 -9.89 3.26
CA MET A 31 6.54 -8.90 3.59
C MET A 31 7.20 -7.54 3.68
N ASP A 32 6.75 -6.59 2.87
CA ASP A 32 7.18 -5.19 2.91
C ASP A 32 6.13 -4.37 3.66
N VAL A 33 6.50 -3.78 4.80
CA VAL A 33 5.59 -2.95 5.61
C VAL A 33 5.59 -1.54 5.01
N LEU A 34 4.43 -1.12 4.51
CA LEU A 34 4.26 0.18 3.86
C LEU A 34 3.92 1.28 4.87
N GLU A 35 2.96 1.01 5.76
CA GLU A 35 2.45 1.97 6.75
C GLU A 35 2.03 1.24 8.04
N THR A 36 2.18 1.90 9.19
CA THR A 36 1.72 1.40 10.49
C THR A 36 1.06 2.54 11.26
N ASN A 37 -0.07 2.28 11.92
CA ASN A 37 -0.79 3.26 12.72
C ASN A 37 -1.45 2.57 13.93
N LYS A 38 -1.49 3.28 15.06
CA LYS A 38 -2.21 2.83 16.26
C LYS A 38 -3.60 3.47 16.28
N ALA A 39 -4.63 2.63 16.34
CA ALA A 39 -6.01 3.06 16.46
C ALA A 39 -6.41 3.16 17.93
N PHE A 40 -7.19 4.19 18.25
CA PHE A 40 -7.75 4.44 19.57
C PHE A 40 -9.23 4.79 19.43
N GLU A 41 -10.05 4.39 20.40
CA GLU A 41 -11.47 4.72 20.48
C GLU A 41 -11.74 5.55 21.75
N ASP A 42 -12.63 6.54 21.64
CA ASP A 42 -13.11 7.30 22.80
C ASP A 42 -14.20 6.51 23.52
N VAL A 43 -13.90 6.07 24.74
CA VAL A 43 -14.82 5.32 25.59
C VAL A 43 -15.03 6.11 26.88
N GLY A 44 -16.03 6.99 26.86
CA GLY A 44 -16.42 7.79 28.02
C GLY A 44 -15.47 8.96 28.32
N GLY A 45 -14.89 9.58 27.30
CA GLY A 45 -13.95 10.70 27.43
C GLY A 45 -12.48 10.28 27.56
N GLU A 46 -12.20 8.98 27.49
CA GLU A 46 -10.86 8.39 27.58
C GLU A 46 -10.53 7.63 26.30
N TYR A 47 -9.32 7.83 25.76
CA TYR A 47 -8.87 7.15 24.56
C TYR A 47 -8.29 5.77 24.89
N GLN A 48 -8.96 4.71 24.47
CA GLN A 48 -8.55 3.33 24.66
C GLN A 48 -7.87 2.78 23.40
N PHE A 49 -6.77 2.07 23.56
CA PHE A 49 -6.06 1.43 22.45
C PHE A 49 -6.88 0.29 21.87
N MET A 50 -7.20 0.37 20.57
CA MET A 50 -7.96 -0.65 19.86
C MET A 50 -7.06 -1.68 19.18
N GLY A 51 -5.97 -1.21 18.59
CA GLY A 51 -5.08 -2.08 17.84
C GLY A 51 -4.08 -1.31 17.01
N THR A 52 -3.19 -2.04 16.36
CA THR A 52 -2.27 -1.50 15.37
C THR A 52 -2.74 -1.95 13.99
N LEU A 53 -3.01 -0.99 13.11
CA LEU A 53 -3.19 -1.21 11.68
C LEU A 53 -1.83 -1.29 11.00
N VAL A 54 -1.66 -2.31 10.17
CA VAL A 54 -0.44 -2.49 9.37
C VAL A 54 -0.84 -2.68 7.91
N VAL A 55 -0.38 -1.76 7.07
CA VAL A 55 -0.44 -1.88 5.62
C VAL A 55 0.85 -2.53 5.14
N HIS A 56 0.72 -3.61 4.39
CA HIS A 56 1.87 -4.31 3.83
C HIS A 56 1.63 -4.73 2.39
N ARG A 57 2.72 -5.12 1.73
CA ARG A 57 2.71 -5.69 0.39
C ARG A 57 3.50 -7.00 0.41
N ASP A 58 2.93 -8.04 -0.19
CA ASP A 58 3.63 -9.29 -0.45
C ASP A 58 4.19 -9.32 -1.89
N ASP A 59 4.75 -10.45 -2.30
CA ASP A 59 5.27 -10.64 -3.66
C ASP A 59 4.20 -10.44 -4.77
N GLY A 60 2.91 -10.45 -4.40
CA GLY A 60 1.79 -10.14 -5.30
C GLY A 60 1.62 -8.65 -5.61
N GLY A 61 2.31 -7.76 -4.89
CA GLY A 61 2.35 -6.32 -5.17
C GLY A 61 1.11 -5.52 -4.74
N ILE A 62 0.04 -6.19 -4.31
CA ILE A 62 -1.21 -5.55 -3.90
C ILE A 62 -1.14 -5.22 -2.40
N PRO A 63 -1.40 -3.95 -2.00
CA PRO A 63 -1.46 -3.60 -0.59
C PRO A 63 -2.58 -4.33 0.16
N ARG A 64 -2.25 -4.77 1.38
CA ARG A 64 -3.16 -5.45 2.31
C ARG A 64 -3.10 -4.79 3.67
N ILE A 65 -4.25 -4.73 4.34
CA ILE A 65 -4.35 -4.27 5.72
C ILE A 65 -4.70 -5.44 6.61
N PHE A 66 -3.99 -5.58 7.71
CA PHE A 66 -4.43 -6.39 8.83
C PHE A 66 -4.34 -5.59 10.12
N GLU A 67 -5.11 -6.05 11.09
CA GLU A 67 -5.20 -5.48 12.42
C GLU A 67 -4.49 -6.40 13.39
N SER A 68 -3.65 -5.82 14.25
CA SER A 68 -3.03 -6.50 15.38
C SER A 68 -3.52 -5.88 16.67
N SER A 69 -4.29 -6.63 17.46
CA SER A 69 -4.67 -6.25 18.83
C SER A 69 -3.49 -6.29 19.81
N LEU A 70 -2.35 -6.85 19.39
CA LEU A 70 -1.13 -6.86 20.20
C LEU A 70 -0.45 -5.51 20.14
N TYR A 71 -0.16 -4.96 21.32
CA TYR A 71 0.58 -3.71 21.51
C TYR A 71 2.03 -3.79 20.98
N ASP A 72 2.56 -5.01 20.80
CA ASP A 72 3.96 -5.25 20.45
C ASP A 72 4.11 -5.78 19.03
N THR A 73 4.38 -4.87 18.11
CA THR A 73 4.53 -5.08 16.65
C THR A 73 5.75 -5.89 16.25
N ILE A 74 6.63 -6.26 17.18
CA ILE A 74 7.97 -6.80 16.86
C ILE A 74 7.92 -8.28 16.45
N ARG A 75 6.82 -8.99 16.71
CA ARG A 75 6.67 -10.41 16.34
C ARG A 75 5.32 -10.68 15.68
N VAL A 76 5.08 -10.03 14.55
CA VAL A 76 4.06 -10.51 13.59
C VAL A 76 4.54 -11.85 13.04
N GLN A 77 4.33 -12.93 13.78
CA GLN A 77 4.42 -14.27 13.21
C GLN A 77 3.35 -14.34 12.13
N ALA A 78 3.77 -14.60 10.89
CA ALA A 78 2.93 -14.78 9.70
C ALA A 78 1.85 -15.88 9.81
N ARG A 79 1.63 -16.47 10.99
CA ARG A 79 0.71 -17.56 11.27
C ARG A 79 -0.48 -17.19 12.16
N ALA A 80 -0.51 -15.99 12.76
CA ALA A 80 -1.73 -15.56 13.43
C ALA A 80 -2.78 -15.22 12.35
N SER A 81 -3.94 -15.88 12.43
CA SER A 81 -5.08 -15.68 11.51
C SER A 81 -5.70 -14.30 11.73
N PHE A 82 -5.01 -13.25 11.30
CA PHE A 82 -5.58 -11.92 11.21
C PHE A 82 -6.47 -11.85 9.99
N SER A 83 -7.60 -11.13 10.09
CA SER A 83 -8.47 -10.87 8.96
C SER A 83 -7.77 -9.90 7.99
N GLN A 84 -7.03 -10.45 7.03
CA GLN A 84 -6.41 -9.65 5.98
C GLN A 84 -7.48 -9.18 5.00
N VAL A 85 -7.46 -7.89 4.67
CA VAL A 85 -8.30 -7.35 3.60
C VAL A 85 -7.43 -6.69 2.56
N LEU A 86 -7.76 -6.98 1.30
CA LEU A 86 -7.18 -6.33 0.14
C LEU A 86 -7.71 -4.91 0.06
N ILE A 87 -6.82 -3.94 -0.11
CA ILE A 87 -7.24 -2.60 -0.50
C ILE A 87 -7.49 -2.65 -2.02
N PRO A 88 -8.72 -2.43 -2.51
CA PRO A 88 -8.96 -2.41 -3.93
C PRO A 88 -8.19 -1.25 -4.57
N VAL A 89 -7.61 -1.48 -5.75
CA VAL A 89 -6.82 -0.46 -6.47
C VAL A 89 -7.62 0.83 -6.66
N SER A 90 -8.92 0.73 -6.93
CA SER A 90 -9.82 1.88 -7.09
C SER A 90 -9.90 2.78 -5.85
N ALA A 91 -9.64 2.26 -4.66
CA ALA A 91 -9.71 3.04 -3.42
C ALA A 91 -8.54 4.02 -3.29
N TYR A 92 -7.36 3.73 -3.85
CA TYR A 92 -6.18 4.59 -3.72
C TYR A 92 -5.60 5.08 -5.06
N MET A 93 -6.04 4.50 -6.17
CA MET A 93 -5.75 4.94 -7.54
C MET A 93 -7.07 5.21 -8.29
N PRO A 94 -7.72 6.36 -8.04
CA PRO A 94 -8.97 6.69 -8.69
C PRO A 94 -8.80 6.90 -10.20
N LEU A 95 -9.88 6.73 -10.94
CA LEU A 95 -9.95 7.18 -12.32
C LEU A 95 -10.02 8.71 -12.35
N PHE A 96 -9.02 9.34 -12.94
CA PHE A 96 -9.00 10.78 -13.12
C PHE A 96 -9.98 11.20 -14.25
N PRO A 97 -10.73 12.30 -14.07
CA PRO A 97 -11.54 12.88 -15.15
C PRO A 97 -10.70 13.20 -16.39
N SER A 98 -11.31 13.14 -17.57
CA SER A 98 -10.64 13.40 -18.86
C SER A 98 -10.01 14.80 -18.99
N SER A 99 -10.38 15.72 -18.10
CA SER A 99 -9.79 17.07 -18.03
C SER A 99 -8.40 17.11 -17.40
N TYR A 100 -7.91 16.00 -16.83
CA TYR A 100 -6.56 15.89 -16.29
C TYR A 100 -5.63 15.24 -17.31
N SER A 101 -4.40 15.76 -17.42
CA SER A 101 -3.34 15.15 -18.23
C SER A 101 -2.43 14.29 -17.37
N ARG A 102 -1.97 13.17 -17.92
CA ARG A 102 -0.95 12.34 -17.29
C ARG A 102 0.34 13.12 -17.08
N ALA A 103 1.04 12.81 -16.00
CA ALA A 103 2.40 13.25 -15.76
C ALA A 103 3.36 12.83 -16.88
N PRO A 104 4.40 13.64 -17.19
CA PRO A 104 5.50 13.20 -18.04
C PRO A 104 6.23 12.00 -17.41
N ASP A 105 6.77 11.14 -18.26
CA ASP A 105 7.56 9.97 -17.87
C ASP A 105 8.91 10.02 -18.61
N PRO A 106 10.06 10.18 -17.91
CA PRO A 106 10.20 10.24 -16.45
C PRO A 106 9.70 11.56 -15.86
N LEU A 107 9.37 11.54 -14.56
CA LEU A 107 9.06 12.75 -13.81
C LEU A 107 10.29 13.68 -13.74
N PRO A 108 10.10 15.01 -13.86
CA PRO A 108 11.14 15.99 -13.59
C PRO A 108 11.75 15.81 -12.19
N SER A 109 13.07 16.04 -12.09
CA SER A 109 13.84 15.82 -10.86
C SER A 109 13.49 16.75 -9.70
N ASN A 110 12.73 17.81 -9.95
CA ASN A 110 12.31 18.82 -8.98
C ASN A 110 10.85 18.66 -8.52
N ILE A 111 10.27 17.47 -8.67
CA ILE A 111 8.91 17.17 -8.24
C ILE A 111 8.94 16.30 -6.99
N PHE A 112 8.05 16.61 -6.05
CA PHE A 112 7.75 15.75 -4.91
C PHE A 112 6.47 14.95 -5.22
N VAL A 113 6.56 13.62 -5.18
CA VAL A 113 5.41 12.74 -5.32
C VAL A 113 4.81 12.52 -3.94
N LYS A 114 3.53 12.85 -3.79
CA LYS A 114 2.78 12.56 -2.58
C LYS A 114 2.09 11.21 -2.76
N GLN A 115 2.32 10.29 -1.82
CA GLN A 115 1.59 9.02 -1.78
C GLN A 115 0.35 9.16 -0.90
N PRO A 116 -0.81 8.62 -1.33
CA PRO A 116 -1.98 8.55 -0.45
C PRO A 116 -1.68 7.64 0.74
N SER A 117 -2.13 8.03 1.93
CA SER A 117 -2.01 7.17 3.11
C SER A 117 -3.03 6.05 3.03
N LEU A 118 -2.53 4.84 2.82
CA LEU A 118 -3.34 3.64 2.69
C LEU A 118 -3.99 3.24 4.02
N ILE A 119 -3.42 3.68 5.14
CA ILE A 119 -3.98 3.38 6.47
C ILE A 119 -5.32 4.05 6.73
N SER A 120 -5.65 5.10 5.96
CA SER A 120 -6.97 5.75 5.99
C SER A 120 -8.07 4.89 5.35
N TYR A 121 -7.74 3.73 4.79
CA TYR A 121 -8.73 2.71 4.42
C TYR A 121 -9.25 2.05 5.69
N ASP A 122 -10.06 2.83 6.41
CA ASP A 122 -10.53 2.49 7.74
C ASP A 122 -11.63 1.42 7.65
N ARG A 123 -11.46 0.36 8.45
CA ARG A 123 -12.46 -0.70 8.62
C ARG A 123 -13.12 -0.68 9.99
N TYR A 124 -12.62 0.09 10.96
CA TYR A 124 -13.17 0.12 12.31
C TYR A 124 -14.63 0.61 12.31
N HIS A 125 -14.95 1.54 11.43
CA HIS A 125 -16.30 2.12 11.39
C HIS A 125 -17.32 1.34 10.53
N GLN A 126 -16.95 0.20 9.89
CA GLN A 126 -17.83 -0.64 9.05
C GLN A 126 -18.69 0.10 8.00
N GLU A 127 -18.49 1.39 7.81
CA GLU A 127 -19.23 2.17 6.84
C GLU A 127 -18.69 1.87 5.43
N PRO A 128 -19.55 1.85 4.41
CA PRO A 128 -19.17 1.58 3.02
C PRO A 128 -18.27 2.65 2.37
N GLN A 129 -17.62 3.54 3.14
CA GLN A 129 -16.75 4.60 2.62
C GLN A 129 -15.40 4.07 2.15
N THR A 130 -15.44 3.15 1.19
CA THR A 130 -14.27 2.51 0.55
C THR A 130 -13.46 3.48 -0.32
N ASN A 131 -13.95 4.70 -0.55
CA ASN A 131 -13.37 5.66 -1.50
C ASN A 131 -12.82 6.94 -0.84
N CYS A 132 -12.74 7.04 0.48
CA CYS A 132 -12.27 8.26 1.15
C CYS A 132 -10.85 8.68 0.70
N ILE A 133 -9.95 7.71 0.49
CA ILE A 133 -8.61 7.95 -0.05
C ILE A 133 -8.71 8.50 -1.48
N ALA A 134 -9.44 7.81 -2.35
CA ALA A 134 -9.68 8.22 -3.74
C ALA A 134 -10.26 9.63 -3.84
N ASP A 135 -11.26 9.95 -3.02
CA ASP A 135 -11.88 11.28 -2.94
C ASP A 135 -10.86 12.33 -2.48
N GLY A 136 -10.00 11.98 -1.54
CA GLY A 136 -8.88 12.83 -1.10
C GLY A 136 -7.90 13.13 -2.24
N VAL A 137 -7.49 12.10 -2.98
CA VAL A 137 -6.60 12.23 -4.15
C VAL A 137 -7.22 13.13 -5.21
N LEU A 138 -8.49 12.91 -5.57
CA LEU A 138 -9.19 13.71 -6.58
C LEU A 138 -9.38 15.16 -6.14
N ARG A 139 -9.69 15.39 -4.86
CA ARG A 139 -9.84 16.73 -4.28
C ARG A 139 -8.54 17.50 -4.28
N GLU A 140 -7.43 16.87 -3.91
CA GLU A 140 -6.12 17.51 -3.94
C GLU A 140 -5.69 17.84 -5.37
N ALA A 141 -5.91 16.93 -6.32
CA ALA A 141 -5.68 17.20 -7.74
C ALA A 141 -6.49 18.39 -8.26
N ALA A 142 -7.75 18.53 -7.84
CA ALA A 142 -8.59 19.68 -8.19
C ALA A 142 -8.06 21.00 -7.61
N ASN A 143 -7.61 20.98 -6.34
CA ASN A 143 -7.03 22.14 -5.68
C ASN A 143 -5.73 22.59 -6.37
N LEU A 144 -4.87 21.65 -6.75
CA LEU A 144 -3.62 21.92 -7.47
C LEU A 144 -3.84 22.53 -8.85
N ARG A 145 -4.90 22.08 -9.54
CA ARG A 145 -5.30 22.67 -10.82
C ARG A 145 -5.80 24.10 -10.63
N ALA A 146 -6.59 24.36 -9.58
CA ALA A 146 -7.08 25.70 -9.26
C ALA A 146 -5.97 26.66 -8.83
N SER A 147 -4.91 26.15 -8.17
CA SER A 147 -3.80 26.94 -7.64
C SER A 147 -2.62 27.13 -8.61
N SER A 148 -2.80 26.84 -9.91
CA SER A 148 -1.76 26.85 -10.97
C SER A 148 -1.08 28.21 -11.24
N THR A 149 -1.01 29.12 -10.27
CA THR A 149 0.01 30.17 -10.16
C THR A 149 1.33 29.71 -9.50
N LYS A 150 1.47 28.44 -9.03
CA LYS A 150 2.71 27.65 -8.65
C LYS A 150 2.46 26.82 -7.36
N PRO A 151 3.22 25.73 -7.04
CA PRO A 151 3.94 24.74 -7.85
C PRO A 151 3.18 23.41 -8.01
N THR A 152 3.62 22.59 -8.97
CA THR A 152 2.97 21.35 -9.44
C THR A 152 3.28 20.14 -8.57
N PHE A 153 2.26 19.54 -7.95
CA PHE A 153 2.33 18.21 -7.35
C PHE A 153 1.59 17.21 -8.27
N GLN A 154 2.13 16.00 -8.43
CA GLN A 154 1.52 14.94 -9.23
C GLN A 154 1.47 13.62 -8.44
N TYR A 155 0.35 12.92 -8.61
CA TYR A 155 0.11 11.58 -8.08
C TYR A 155 0.44 10.54 -9.15
N CYS A 156 1.07 9.44 -8.73
CA CYS A 156 1.35 8.25 -9.54
C CYS A 156 0.41 7.11 -9.17
#